data_AF-A0A1G9WHX3-F1
#
_entry.id   AF-A0A1G9WHX3-F1
#
_cell.length_a   1.000
_cell.length_b   1.000
_cell.length_c   1.000
_cell.angle_alpha   90.00
_cell.angle_beta   90.00
_cell.angle_gamma   90.00
#
_symmetry.space_group_name_H-M   'P 1'
#
loop_
_entity.id
_entity.type
_entity.pdbx_description
1 polymer ?
#
loop_
_entity_poly.entity_id
_entity_poly.type
_entity_poly.pdbx_seq_one_letter_code
_entity_poly.pdbx_strand_id
1 'polypeptide(L)'
;MVILPEPLRLKLRVNFLILHLRGQGIPCWIQAHYRTPDRAHRWSTAYSVLSGKINVGDLRCLADGRDLDGNLWFKPEWAPGAGDRAPANEFAAIVANANELGPRKPVYAEEGYASTDPRRRPNLAEIPISKHITGRAIDLNVEWAALGGPWSAQADELIARYGLCRPVTSESWHVERNKAHGMNVPLRELFVAIWKYLLRRFK
;
A
#
# COMPACT_ATOMS: atom_id res chain seq x y z
N MET A 1 -14.98 23.68 -17.33
CA MET A 1 -14.40 23.26 -16.04
C MET A 1 -13.67 21.94 -16.24
N VAL A 2 -12.35 21.87 -16.05
CA VAL A 2 -11.58 20.63 -16.24
C VAL A 2 -11.66 19.78 -14.97
N ILE A 3 -12.24 18.59 -15.08
CA ILE A 3 -12.33 17.60 -14.00
C ILE A 3 -11.11 16.68 -14.12
N LEU A 4 -10.13 16.87 -13.23
CA LEU A 4 -8.97 15.97 -13.17
C LEU A 4 -9.38 14.53 -12.80
N PRO A 5 -8.77 13.49 -13.38
CA PRO A 5 -8.90 12.10 -12.92
C PRO A 5 -8.58 11.93 -11.42
N GLU A 6 -9.21 10.95 -10.79
CA GLU A 6 -9.08 10.71 -9.35
C GLU A 6 -7.63 10.55 -8.85
N PRO A 7 -6.75 9.76 -9.52
CA PRO A 7 -5.35 9.64 -9.09
C PRO A 7 -4.61 10.98 -9.17
N LEU A 8 -4.94 11.84 -10.13
CA LEU A 8 -4.30 13.16 -10.22
C LEU A 8 -4.78 14.10 -9.11
N ARG A 9 -6.05 14.01 -8.73
CA ARG A 9 -6.60 14.79 -7.60
C ARG A 9 -5.97 14.40 -6.27
N LEU A 10 -5.84 13.11 -5.98
CA LEU A 10 -5.22 12.64 -4.74
C LEU A 10 -3.75 13.07 -4.67
N LYS A 11 -3.00 12.85 -5.76
CA LYS A 11 -1.60 13.26 -5.85
C LYS A 11 -1.42 14.76 -5.62
N LEU A 12 -2.31 15.59 -6.17
CA LEU A 12 -2.26 17.04 -5.98
C LEU A 12 -2.47 17.43 -4.50
N ARG A 13 -3.47 16.84 -3.83
CA ARG A 13 -3.74 17.08 -2.40
C ARG A 13 -2.56 16.68 -1.53
N VAL A 14 -2.00 15.49 -1.78
CA VAL A 14 -0.81 15.00 -1.06
C VAL A 14 0.40 15.90 -1.30
N ASN A 15 0.62 16.36 -2.53
CA ASN A 15 1.72 17.29 -2.82
C ASN A 15 1.58 18.61 -2.05
N PHE A 16 0.36 19.14 -1.91
CA PHE A 16 0.14 20.34 -1.12
C PHE A 16 0.36 20.13 0.37
N LEU A 17 -0.07 18.99 0.92
CA LEU A 17 0.27 18.61 2.30
C LEU A 17 1.79 18.52 2.50
N ILE A 18 2.52 17.87 1.58
CA ILE A 18 3.99 17.75 1.65
C ILE A 18 4.66 19.13 1.63
N LEU A 19 4.22 20.03 0.74
CA LEU A 19 4.76 21.40 0.67
C LEU A 19 4.51 22.18 1.95
N HIS A 20 3.32 22.04 2.55
CA HIS A 20 3.00 22.67 3.83
C HIS A 20 3.89 22.15 4.95
N LEU A 21 3.99 20.83 5.12
CA LEU A 21 4.85 20.20 6.13
C LEU A 21 6.31 20.65 5.96
N ARG A 22 6.82 20.64 4.74
CA ARG A 22 8.18 21.11 4.43
C ARG A 22 8.35 22.61 4.66
N GLY A 23 7.33 23.42 4.42
CA GLY A 23 7.31 24.85 4.74
C GLY A 23 7.32 25.12 6.24
N GLN A 24 6.86 24.17 7.06
CA GLN A 24 6.98 24.20 8.53
C GLN A 24 8.29 23.60 9.03
N GLY A 25 9.02 22.86 8.19
CA GLY A 25 10.32 22.26 8.54
C GLY A 25 10.18 20.81 8.99
N ILE A 26 9.01 20.22 8.76
CA ILE A 26 8.70 18.83 9.09
C ILE A 26 9.10 17.98 7.89
N PRO A 27 10.05 17.05 8.03
CA PRO A 27 10.41 16.12 6.96
C PRO A 27 9.19 15.31 6.51
N CYS A 28 8.96 15.30 5.20
CA CYS A 28 7.89 14.52 4.60
C CYS A 28 8.22 14.14 3.15
N TRP A 29 7.93 12.90 2.77
CA TRP A 29 8.05 12.39 1.41
C TRP A 29 7.07 11.24 1.15
N ILE A 30 6.82 10.96 -0.12
CA ILE A 30 6.01 9.81 -0.53
C ILE A 30 6.84 8.54 -0.33
N GLN A 31 6.32 7.61 0.47
CA GLN A 31 6.91 6.29 0.67
C GLN A 31 6.55 5.36 -0.47
N ALA A 32 5.27 5.30 -0.83
CA ALA A 32 4.78 4.49 -1.92
C ALA A 32 3.64 5.21 -2.65
N HIS A 33 3.73 5.18 -3.97
CA HIS A 33 2.68 5.67 -4.86
C HIS A 33 1.58 4.61 -5.05
N TYR A 34 0.96 4.65 -6.24
CA TYR A 34 0.10 3.61 -6.75
C TYR A 34 0.85 2.28 -6.86
N ARG A 35 0.13 1.21 -6.59
CA ARG A 35 0.60 -0.16 -6.80
C ARG A 35 0.00 -0.64 -8.11
N THR A 36 0.80 -1.37 -8.88
CA THR A 36 0.25 -2.11 -10.01
C THR A 36 -0.57 -3.30 -9.48
N PRO A 37 -1.60 -3.76 -10.23
CA PRO A 37 -2.38 -4.93 -9.83
C PRO A 37 -1.52 -6.15 -9.49
N ASP A 38 -0.54 -6.49 -10.33
CA ASP A 38 0.37 -7.64 -10.15
C ASP A 38 1.16 -7.54 -8.83
N ARG A 39 1.68 -6.36 -8.49
CA ARG A 39 2.45 -6.16 -7.26
C ARG A 39 1.55 -6.30 -6.03
N ALA A 40 0.36 -5.72 -6.07
CA ALA A 40 -0.60 -5.82 -4.98
C ALA A 40 -1.10 -7.26 -4.80
N HIS A 41 -1.38 -7.96 -5.91
CA HIS A 41 -1.71 -9.38 -5.90
C HIS A 41 -0.61 -10.20 -5.24
N ARG A 42 0.64 -10.06 -5.71
CA ARG A 42 1.79 -10.77 -5.14
C ARG A 42 1.92 -10.56 -3.63
N TRP A 43 1.79 -9.32 -3.15
CA TRP A 43 1.87 -9.03 -1.73
C TRP A 43 0.68 -9.58 -0.93
N SER A 44 -0.53 -9.51 -1.49
CA SER A 44 -1.73 -10.06 -0.88
C SER A 44 -1.66 -11.59 -0.77
N THR A 45 -1.26 -12.28 -1.84
CA THR A 45 -1.06 -13.73 -1.86
C THR A 45 -0.01 -14.16 -0.84
N ALA A 46 1.14 -13.46 -0.79
CA ALA A 46 2.17 -13.72 0.21
C ALA A 46 1.62 -13.57 1.64
N TYR A 47 0.88 -12.49 1.93
CA TYR A 47 0.25 -12.30 3.24
C TYR A 47 -0.73 -13.43 3.58
N SER A 48 -1.56 -13.86 2.63
CA SER A 48 -2.52 -14.94 2.82
C SER A 48 -1.83 -16.30 3.07
N VAL A 49 -0.71 -16.58 2.39
CA VAL A 49 0.15 -17.74 2.70
C VAL A 49 0.69 -17.65 4.12
N LEU A 50 1.33 -16.53 4.49
CA LEU A 50 1.92 -16.33 5.81
C LEU A 50 0.89 -16.40 6.95
N SER A 51 -0.35 -16.03 6.65
CA SER A 51 -1.47 -16.10 7.59
C SER A 51 -2.17 -17.46 7.61
N GLY A 52 -1.69 -18.46 6.83
CA GLY A 52 -2.29 -19.79 6.75
C GLY A 52 -3.69 -19.81 6.12
N LYS A 53 -4.03 -18.79 5.32
CA LYS A 53 -5.38 -18.62 4.74
C LYS A 53 -5.53 -19.31 3.39
N ILE A 54 -4.43 -19.54 2.66
CA ILE A 54 -4.45 -20.25 1.38
C ILE A 54 -4.27 -21.75 1.60
N ASN A 55 -5.11 -22.55 0.95
CA ASN A 55 -5.00 -24.00 0.95
C ASN A 55 -3.80 -24.43 0.08
N VAL A 56 -2.92 -25.28 0.62
CA VAL A 56 -1.76 -25.82 -0.13
C VAL A 56 -2.21 -26.60 -1.37
N GLY A 57 -3.38 -27.25 -1.34
CA GLY A 57 -3.98 -27.90 -2.50
C GLY A 57 -4.20 -26.93 -3.66
N ASP A 58 -4.66 -25.70 -3.40
CA ASP A 58 -4.85 -24.68 -4.44
C ASP A 58 -3.52 -24.27 -5.07
N LEU A 59 -2.46 -24.18 -4.26
CA LEU A 59 -1.10 -23.88 -4.72
C LEU A 59 -0.54 -25.00 -5.62
N ARG A 60 -0.82 -26.28 -5.29
CA ARG A 60 -0.42 -27.44 -6.10
C ARG A 60 -1.13 -27.51 -7.44
N CYS A 61 -2.35 -26.98 -7.53
CA CYS A 61 -3.14 -26.94 -8.77
C CYS A 61 -2.69 -25.85 -9.75
N LEU A 62 -1.74 -24.99 -9.37
CA LEU A 62 -1.16 -23.99 -10.26
C LEU A 62 -0.28 -24.64 -11.33
N ALA A 63 -0.38 -24.15 -12.57
CA ALA A 63 0.48 -24.59 -13.66
C ALA A 63 1.94 -24.26 -13.33
N ASP A 64 2.79 -25.29 -13.28
CA ASP A 64 4.20 -25.19 -12.86
C ASP A 64 4.40 -24.49 -11.50
N GLY A 65 3.38 -24.57 -10.63
CA GLY A 65 3.37 -23.92 -9.33
C GLY A 65 3.30 -22.39 -9.38
N ARG A 66 2.93 -21.79 -10.51
CA ARG A 66 2.90 -20.34 -10.74
C ARG A 66 1.50 -19.79 -10.94
N ASP A 67 1.28 -18.57 -10.45
CA ASP A 67 0.10 -17.80 -10.84
C ASP A 67 0.26 -17.24 -12.28
N LEU A 68 -0.80 -16.58 -12.77
CA LEU A 68 -0.81 -15.99 -14.12
C LEU A 68 0.06 -14.74 -14.27
N ASP A 69 0.57 -14.19 -13.16
CA ASP A 69 1.57 -13.12 -13.15
C ASP A 69 3.01 -13.67 -13.12
N GLY A 70 3.16 -15.01 -13.09
CA GLY A 70 4.42 -15.72 -13.10
C GLY A 70 5.08 -15.84 -11.72
N ASN A 71 4.41 -15.46 -10.64
CA ASN A 71 4.94 -15.65 -9.28
C ASN A 71 4.89 -17.13 -8.92
N LEU A 72 6.00 -17.65 -8.40
CA LEU A 72 6.10 -19.04 -7.98
C LEU A 72 5.59 -19.18 -6.55
N TRP A 73 4.56 -19.99 -6.35
CA TRP A 73 3.94 -20.23 -5.04
C TRP A 73 4.10 -21.67 -4.56
N PHE A 74 4.44 -22.58 -5.47
CA PHE A 74 4.64 -23.98 -5.16
C PHE A 74 5.75 -24.57 -6.03
N LYS A 75 6.45 -25.57 -5.52
CA LYS A 75 7.29 -26.44 -6.33
C LYS A 75 7.09 -27.90 -5.91
N PRO A 76 7.02 -28.87 -6.84
CA PRO A 76 6.89 -30.28 -6.50
C PRO A 76 7.97 -30.77 -5.54
N GLU A 77 9.20 -30.26 -5.63
CA GLU A 77 10.29 -30.61 -4.72
C GLU A 77 10.11 -30.12 -3.26
N TRP A 78 9.12 -29.27 -3.00
CA TRP A 78 8.77 -28.87 -1.64
C TRP A 78 7.87 -29.89 -0.95
N ALA A 79 7.22 -30.80 -1.69
CA ALA A 79 6.35 -31.80 -1.11
C ALA A 79 7.14 -32.82 -0.27
N PRO A 80 6.54 -33.37 0.80
CA PRO A 80 7.21 -34.39 1.61
C PRO A 80 7.56 -35.61 0.76
N GLY A 81 8.81 -36.08 0.86
CA GLY A 81 9.28 -37.26 0.13
C GLY A 81 9.77 -36.99 -1.31
N ALA A 82 9.88 -35.72 -1.75
CA ALA A 82 10.40 -35.37 -3.07
C ALA A 82 11.93 -35.52 -3.25
N GLY A 83 12.60 -36.22 -2.32
CA GLY A 83 14.04 -36.53 -2.35
C GLY A 83 14.79 -36.02 -1.11
N ASP A 84 16.11 -36.19 -1.09
CA ASP A 84 16.99 -35.89 0.06
C ASP A 84 17.02 -34.41 0.47
N ARG A 85 16.45 -33.52 -0.35
CA ARG A 85 16.35 -32.07 -0.12
C ARG A 85 14.92 -31.60 0.20
N ALA A 86 13.96 -32.51 0.32
CA ALA A 86 12.59 -32.14 0.66
C ALA A 86 12.59 -31.51 2.07
N PRO A 87 11.99 -30.32 2.26
CA PRO A 87 11.84 -29.73 3.58
C PRO A 87 11.05 -30.69 4.48
N ALA A 88 11.33 -30.69 5.78
CA ALA A 88 10.56 -31.49 6.75
C ALA A 88 9.05 -31.16 6.72
N ASN A 89 8.70 -29.96 6.24
CA ASN A 89 7.34 -29.49 6.07
C ASN A 89 7.24 -28.65 4.78
N GLU A 90 6.44 -29.10 3.82
CA GLU A 90 6.13 -28.40 2.57
C GLU A 90 5.65 -26.97 2.81
N PHE A 91 4.78 -26.79 3.80
CA PHE A 91 4.26 -25.47 4.14
C PHE A 91 5.36 -24.53 4.62
N ALA A 92 6.42 -25.04 5.27
CA ALA A 92 7.55 -24.22 5.69
C ALA A 92 8.33 -23.65 4.49
N ALA A 93 8.50 -24.42 3.41
CA ALA A 93 9.13 -23.91 2.18
C ALA A 93 8.25 -22.89 1.45
N ILE A 94 6.94 -23.13 1.40
CA ILE A 94 5.96 -22.18 0.84
C ILE A 94 6.00 -20.86 1.63
N VAL A 95 6.02 -20.93 2.96
CA VAL A 95 6.15 -19.77 3.86
C VAL A 95 7.48 -19.05 3.66
N ALA A 96 8.59 -19.78 3.51
CA ALA A 96 9.90 -19.17 3.25
C ALA A 96 9.89 -18.37 1.93
N ASN A 97 9.36 -18.97 0.85
CA ASN A 97 9.21 -18.29 -0.43
C ASN A 97 8.26 -17.07 -0.35
N ALA A 98 7.14 -17.18 0.37
CA ALA A 98 6.24 -16.04 0.57
C ALA A 98 6.89 -14.88 1.34
N ASN A 99 7.77 -15.17 2.30
CA ASN A 99 8.57 -14.14 2.99
C ASN A 99 9.56 -13.42 2.05
N GLU A 100 10.05 -14.09 1.00
CA GLU A 100 10.93 -13.48 -0.01
C GLU A 100 10.17 -12.61 -1.02
N LEU A 101 8.95 -13.02 -1.40
CA LEU A 101 8.11 -12.33 -2.38
C LEU A 101 7.34 -11.14 -1.78
N GLY A 102 6.96 -11.26 -0.51
CA GLY A 102 6.15 -10.29 0.21
C GLY A 102 6.94 -9.13 0.83
N PRO A 103 6.25 -8.14 1.42
CA PRO A 103 6.91 -7.20 2.32
C PRO A 103 7.54 -7.97 3.49
N ARG A 104 8.73 -7.55 3.95
CA ARG A 104 9.52 -8.21 5.03
C ARG A 104 8.78 -8.44 6.36
N LYS A 105 7.58 -7.89 6.53
CA LYS A 105 6.71 -8.12 7.70
C LYS A 105 5.30 -8.43 7.19
N PRO A 106 4.57 -9.35 7.84
CA PRO A 106 3.19 -9.67 7.50
C PRO A 106 2.27 -8.52 7.93
N VAL A 107 2.26 -7.44 7.14
CA VAL A 107 1.24 -6.41 7.22
C VAL A 107 0.12 -6.85 6.30
N TYR A 108 -1.12 -6.66 6.75
CA TYR A 108 -2.31 -6.90 5.93
C TYR A 108 -2.13 -6.26 4.55
N ALA A 109 -2.38 -7.05 3.50
CA ALA A 109 -2.22 -6.61 2.12
C ALA A 109 -3.51 -6.87 1.34
N GLU A 110 -4.10 -5.78 0.87
CA GLU A 110 -5.25 -5.79 -0.03
C GLU A 110 -4.86 -6.27 -1.44
N GLU A 111 -5.82 -6.79 -2.18
CA GLU A 111 -5.62 -7.53 -3.44
C GLU A 111 -5.46 -6.60 -4.66
N GLY A 112 -4.74 -7.08 -5.68
CA GLY A 112 -4.55 -6.53 -7.03
C GLY A 112 -5.79 -6.53 -7.91
N TYR A 113 -6.45 -7.68 -7.96
CA TYR A 113 -7.47 -8.00 -8.96
C TYR A 113 -8.88 -8.15 -8.39
N ALA A 114 -9.89 -7.97 -9.25
CA ALA A 114 -11.27 -8.26 -8.90
C ALA A 114 -11.47 -9.75 -8.57
N SER A 115 -12.47 -10.07 -7.75
CA SER A 115 -12.75 -11.44 -7.31
C SER A 115 -13.05 -12.41 -8.45
N THR A 116 -13.49 -11.88 -9.60
CA THR A 116 -13.79 -12.63 -10.82
C THR A 116 -12.62 -12.75 -11.79
N ASP A 117 -11.49 -12.08 -11.55
CA ASP A 117 -10.33 -12.13 -12.43
C ASP A 117 -9.54 -13.44 -12.18
N PRO A 118 -9.27 -14.27 -13.20
CA PRO A 118 -8.49 -15.50 -13.02
C PRO A 118 -7.06 -15.24 -12.51
N ARG A 119 -6.47 -14.06 -12.73
CA ARG A 119 -5.14 -13.68 -12.20
C ARG A 119 -5.11 -13.59 -10.68
N ARG A 120 -6.27 -13.50 -10.04
CA ARG A 120 -6.37 -13.48 -8.58
C ARG A 120 -5.99 -14.81 -7.94
N ARG A 121 -6.06 -15.93 -8.65
CA ARG A 121 -5.66 -17.22 -8.10
C ARG A 121 -4.15 -17.24 -7.87
N PRO A 122 -3.67 -17.77 -6.73
CA PRO A 122 -4.39 -18.63 -5.78
C PRO A 122 -5.06 -17.89 -4.59
N ASN A 123 -5.10 -16.56 -4.61
CA ASN A 123 -5.60 -15.78 -3.48
C ASN A 123 -7.13 -15.84 -3.33
N LEU A 124 -7.59 -15.46 -2.14
CA LEU A 124 -8.97 -15.59 -1.71
C LEU A 124 -9.88 -14.51 -2.32
N ALA A 125 -11.14 -14.83 -2.62
CA ALA A 125 -12.07 -13.94 -3.33
C ALA A 125 -12.61 -12.78 -2.46
N GLU A 126 -12.61 -12.95 -1.14
CA GLU A 126 -13.15 -12.00 -0.15
C GLU A 126 -12.22 -10.82 0.17
N ILE A 127 -10.95 -10.89 -0.23
CA ILE A 127 -9.98 -9.83 0.05
C ILE A 127 -10.34 -8.57 -0.78
N PRO A 128 -10.51 -7.39 -0.17
CA PRO A 128 -10.84 -6.18 -0.92
C PRO A 128 -9.69 -5.78 -1.86
N ILE A 129 -10.03 -5.11 -2.96
CA ILE A 129 -9.04 -4.55 -3.90
C ILE A 129 -8.34 -3.36 -3.24
N SER A 130 -7.02 -3.29 -3.38
CA SER A 130 -6.23 -2.23 -2.78
C SER A 130 -6.60 -0.86 -3.32
N LYS A 131 -6.79 0.08 -2.39
CA LYS A 131 -7.06 1.47 -2.76
C LYS A 131 -5.87 2.17 -3.41
N HIS A 132 -4.65 1.63 -3.26
CA HIS A 132 -3.47 2.09 -4.00
C HIS A 132 -3.58 1.82 -5.51
N ILE A 133 -4.30 0.77 -5.94
CA ILE A 133 -4.46 0.42 -7.36
C ILE A 133 -5.44 1.38 -8.03
N THR A 134 -6.51 1.73 -7.30
CA THR A 134 -7.56 2.64 -7.80
C THR A 134 -7.18 4.13 -7.70
N GLY A 135 -5.97 4.42 -7.23
CA GLY A 135 -5.47 5.77 -7.01
C GLY A 135 -6.22 6.55 -5.93
N ARG A 136 -6.75 5.84 -4.93
CA ARG A 136 -7.49 6.40 -3.80
C ARG A 136 -6.70 6.44 -2.49
N ALA A 137 -5.52 5.82 -2.46
CA ALA A 137 -4.58 5.84 -1.34
C ALA A 137 -3.14 6.17 -1.79
N ILE A 138 -2.36 6.79 -0.90
CA ILE A 138 -0.92 7.03 -1.03
C ILE A 138 -0.27 6.82 0.34
N ASP A 139 0.94 6.25 0.38
CA ASP A 139 1.72 6.10 1.61
C ASP A 139 2.74 7.23 1.74
N LEU A 140 2.81 7.86 2.91
CA LEU A 140 3.70 8.96 3.25
C LEU A 140 4.61 8.60 4.42
N ASN A 141 5.86 9.03 4.35
CA ASN A 141 6.69 9.17 5.53
C ASN A 141 6.60 10.61 6.03
N VAL A 142 6.25 10.78 7.30
CA VAL A 142 6.13 12.08 7.96
C VAL A 142 6.74 11.97 9.36
N GLU A 143 7.49 12.99 9.76
CA GLU A 143 7.97 13.13 11.15
C GLU A 143 6.80 13.56 12.06
N TRP A 144 5.90 12.62 12.34
CA TRP A 144 4.65 12.90 13.05
C TRP A 144 4.86 13.40 14.48
N ALA A 145 6.00 13.10 15.11
CA ALA A 145 6.35 13.61 16.44
C ALA A 145 6.30 15.14 16.51
N ALA A 146 6.65 15.83 15.41
CA ALA A 146 6.56 17.29 15.30
C ALA A 146 5.13 17.84 15.32
N LEU A 147 4.12 16.96 15.16
CA LEU A 147 2.70 17.25 15.26
C LEU A 147 2.06 16.61 16.49
N GLY A 148 2.83 16.22 17.51
CA GLY A 148 2.31 15.54 18.70
C GLY A 148 2.10 14.04 18.52
N GLY A 149 2.73 13.45 17.50
CA GLY A 149 2.66 12.02 17.19
C GLY A 149 1.71 11.70 16.04
N PRO A 150 1.78 10.46 15.53
CA PRO A 150 0.87 10.01 14.50
C PRO A 150 -0.56 9.97 15.06
N TRP A 151 -1.53 10.57 14.36
CA TRP A 151 -2.96 10.64 14.75
C TRP A 151 -3.25 11.46 15.99
N SER A 152 -2.36 12.38 16.32
CA SER A 152 -2.75 13.47 17.21
C SER A 152 -3.90 14.26 16.58
N ALA A 153 -4.69 14.95 17.40
CA ALA A 153 -5.73 15.86 16.89
C ALA A 153 -5.17 16.90 15.91
N GLN A 154 -3.93 17.35 16.12
CA GLN A 154 -3.24 18.29 15.23
C GLN A 154 -2.90 17.67 13.87
N ALA A 155 -2.41 16.41 13.85
CA ALA A 155 -2.12 15.69 12.62
C ALA A 155 -3.40 15.44 11.81
N ASP A 156 -4.47 14.98 12.47
CA ASP A 156 -5.77 14.71 11.84
C ASP A 156 -6.41 15.98 11.28
N GLU A 157 -6.40 17.08 12.04
CA GLU A 157 -6.90 18.37 11.56
C GLU A 157 -6.10 18.84 10.34
N LEU A 158 -4.77 18.71 10.35
CA LEU A 158 -3.93 19.12 9.24
C LEU A 158 -4.25 18.34 7.97
N ILE A 159 -4.32 17.01 8.02
CA ILE A 159 -4.62 16.20 6.82
C ILE A 159 -6.04 16.45 6.30
N ALA A 160 -7.00 16.68 7.20
CA ALA A 160 -8.39 16.95 6.84
C ALA A 160 -8.56 18.25 6.05
N ARG A 161 -7.73 19.28 6.31
CA ARG A 161 -7.73 20.53 5.54
C ARG A 161 -7.45 20.29 4.05
N TYR A 162 -6.63 19.30 3.71
CA TYR A 162 -6.38 18.90 2.32
C TYR A 162 -7.44 17.95 1.75
N GLY A 163 -8.53 17.71 2.49
CA GLY A 163 -9.56 16.72 2.21
C GLY A 163 -9.00 15.31 2.07
N LEU A 164 -8.00 15.00 2.89
CA LEU A 164 -7.48 13.66 3.08
C LEU A 164 -8.05 13.09 4.38
N CYS A 165 -8.02 11.77 4.54
CA CYS A 165 -8.38 11.11 5.78
C CYS A 165 -7.49 9.90 6.08
N ARG A 166 -7.53 9.55 7.37
CA ARG A 166 -7.08 8.33 8.04
C ARG A 166 -8.10 7.19 8.11
N PRO A 167 -8.18 6.19 7.22
CA PRO A 167 -9.10 5.07 7.41
C PRO A 167 -8.54 3.92 8.26
N VAL A 168 -7.22 3.78 8.35
CA VAL A 168 -6.55 2.67 9.05
C VAL A 168 -5.61 3.21 10.12
N THR A 169 -6.00 3.11 11.40
CA THR A 169 -5.26 3.71 12.54
C THR A 169 -3.92 3.05 12.85
N SER A 170 -3.68 1.81 12.40
CA SER A 170 -2.42 1.09 12.58
C SER A 170 -1.32 1.46 11.57
N GLU A 171 -1.65 2.07 10.43
CA GLU A 171 -0.70 2.28 9.33
C GLU A 171 -0.29 3.74 9.24
N SER A 172 0.69 4.19 10.03
CA SER A 172 0.97 5.62 10.22
C SER A 172 1.35 6.40 8.94
N TRP A 173 1.61 5.69 7.87
CA TRP A 173 1.93 6.21 6.55
C TRP A 173 0.73 6.36 5.62
N HIS A 174 -0.38 5.65 5.87
CA HIS A 174 -1.49 5.53 4.93
C HIS A 174 -2.42 6.75 4.95
N VAL A 175 -2.65 7.37 3.78
CA VAL A 175 -3.65 8.44 3.61
C VAL A 175 -4.53 8.17 2.41
N GLU A 176 -5.81 8.52 2.54
CA GLU A 176 -6.82 8.40 1.49
C GLU A 176 -7.52 9.73 1.23
N ARG A 177 -8.27 9.81 0.13
CA ARG A 177 -9.22 10.91 -0.05
C ARG A 177 -10.37 10.80 0.95
N ASN A 178 -10.66 11.89 1.63
CA ASN A 178 -11.89 12.04 2.38
C ASN A 178 -13.07 12.26 1.42
N LYS A 179 -13.98 11.29 1.31
CA LYS A 179 -15.15 11.41 0.41
C LYS A 179 -16.12 12.51 0.83
N ALA A 180 -16.22 12.78 2.13
CA ALA A 180 -17.13 13.77 2.68
C ALA A 180 -16.58 15.20 2.60
N HIS A 181 -15.26 15.37 2.42
CA HIS A 181 -14.62 16.68 2.53
C HIS A 181 -13.85 17.05 1.25
N GLY A 182 -14.17 18.23 0.73
CA GLY A 182 -13.37 18.90 -0.28
C GLY A 182 -11.98 19.28 0.23
N MET A 183 -11.13 19.78 -0.65
CA MET A 183 -9.92 20.48 -0.19
C MET A 183 -10.39 21.83 0.36
N ASN A 184 -10.13 22.09 1.63
CA ASN A 184 -10.52 23.32 2.30
C ASN A 184 -9.27 24.09 2.74
N VAL A 185 -8.42 24.38 1.77
CA VAL A 185 -7.22 25.21 1.96
C VAL A 185 -7.39 26.48 1.14
N PRO A 186 -7.42 27.66 1.77
CA PRO A 186 -7.44 28.92 1.05
C PRO A 186 -6.25 29.02 0.09
N LEU A 187 -6.46 29.50 -1.14
CA LEU A 187 -5.39 29.65 -2.15
C LEU A 187 -4.19 30.43 -1.61
N ARG A 188 -4.43 31.44 -0.78
CA ARG A 188 -3.38 32.23 -0.12
C ARG A 188 -2.46 31.36 0.73
N GLU A 189 -2.99 30.43 1.52
CA GLU A 189 -2.19 29.54 2.36
C GLU A 189 -1.32 28.62 1.51
N LEU A 190 -1.86 28.14 0.39
CA LEU A 190 -1.13 27.35 -0.57
C LEU A 190 0.06 28.11 -1.18
N PHE A 191 -0.17 29.35 -1.61
CA PHE A 191 0.90 30.21 -2.13
C PHE A 191 1.97 30.46 -1.07
N VAL A 192 1.59 30.72 0.17
CA VAL A 192 2.54 30.92 1.27
C VAL A 192 3.37 29.66 1.53
N ALA A 193 2.74 28.47 1.53
CA ALA A 193 3.46 27.20 1.70
C ALA A 193 4.48 26.97 0.58
N ILE A 194 4.08 27.19 -0.68
CA ILE A 194 4.97 27.10 -1.86
C ILE A 194 6.12 28.09 -1.72
N TRP A 195 5.84 29.36 -1.41
CA TRP A 195 6.86 30.40 -1.27
C TRP A 195 7.87 30.08 -0.16
N LYS A 196 7.40 29.66 1.02
CA LYS A 196 8.27 29.23 2.14
C LYS A 196 9.17 28.05 1.75
N TYR A 197 8.63 27.08 1.02
CA TYR A 197 9.41 25.95 0.51
C TYR A 197 10.52 26.42 -0.44
N LEU A 198 10.21 27.30 -1.39
CA LEU A 198 11.18 27.84 -2.34
C LEU A 198 12.28 28.64 -1.62
N LEU A 199 11.92 29.54 -0.70
CA LEU A 199 12.89 30.35 0.06
C LEU A 199 13.92 29.52 0.84
N ARG A 200 13.56 28.31 1.28
CA ARG A 200 14.48 27.41 2.01
C ARG A 200 15.43 26.65 1.09
N ARG A 201 15.07 26.49 -0.19
CA ARG A 201 15.88 25.73 -1.15
C ARG A 201 16.95 26.57 -1.84
N PHE A 202 16.83 27.90 -1.78
CA PHE A 202 17.73 28.87 -2.42
C PHE A 202 18.55 29.69 -1.41
N LYS A 203 18.73 29.17 -0.19
CA LYS A 203 19.70 29.67 0.81
C LYS A 203 20.80 28.63 0.94
#